data_AF-A0AAX6RUT5-F1
#
_entry.id   AF-A0AAX6RUT5-F1
#
_cell.length_a   1.000
_cell.length_b   1.000
_cell.length_c   1.000
_cell.angle_alpha   90.00
_cell.angle_beta   90.00
_cell.angle_gamma   90.00
#
_symmetry.space_group_name_H-M   'P 1'
#
loop_
_entity.id
_entity.type
_entity.pdbx_description
1 polymer ?
#
loop_
_entity_poly.entity_id
_entity_poly.type
_entity_poly.pdbx_seq_one_letter_code
_entity_poly.pdbx_strand_id
1 'polypeptide(L)'
;MSFRDLRNFIEMMRALGYPRHISMENFRTPNFGLVSEVLLWLVKRYEPQTDIPSDVETEQDRVFFIKAVAQFMATKAHIKLNTKKLYQADGYAVKELLKITSVLYNAMKTKGMEGSKVGEEDISKFKFDLSSKIADLKAARQLASEITAKGAFLYDLLGKEVELRELRTEAIARPLEINEIEKVMRIAIKEILSQVQKTKDLLNNVASDEANLEAKIEKRKLELERNRKRLQTLQSVRPAFMDEYEKIEEELQKQYDIYLEKFRNLAYLEQQLEDHHQMEQERFEEAENTLRLMQNKLKEEEKRLLKSGSNDDSEIDIQEDDESDSELEERQFSKPRTAMEVLMQDMPLLSYIPALIC
;
A
#
# COMPACT_ATOMS: atom_id res chain seq x y z
N MET A 1 -0.13 9.19 4.83
CA MET A 1 -1.00 10.36 4.56
C MET A 1 -2.18 9.91 3.69
N SER A 2 -3.40 10.45 3.84
CA SER A 2 -4.48 10.15 2.89
C SER A 2 -4.32 11.00 1.63
N PHE A 3 -4.43 10.39 0.44
CA PHE A 3 -4.40 11.11 -0.85
C PHE A 3 -5.42 12.27 -0.89
N ARG A 4 -6.54 12.10 -0.20
CA ARG A 4 -7.59 13.12 -0.06
C ARG A 4 -7.10 14.37 0.68
N ASP A 5 -6.30 14.22 1.74
CA ASP A 5 -5.77 15.34 2.51
C ASP A 5 -4.85 16.21 1.63
N LEU A 6 -4.07 15.58 0.76
CA LEU A 6 -3.10 16.29 -0.09
C LEU A 6 -3.80 17.11 -1.14
N ARG A 7 -4.78 16.49 -1.81
CA ARG A 7 -5.60 17.16 -2.81
C ARG A 7 -6.36 18.34 -2.22
N ASN A 8 -7.00 18.15 -1.06
CA ASN A 8 -7.70 19.22 -0.37
C ASN A 8 -6.77 20.38 -0.03
N PHE A 9 -5.57 20.08 0.49
CA PHE A 9 -4.58 21.10 0.82
C PHE A 9 -4.18 21.92 -0.41
N ILE A 10 -3.87 21.27 -1.53
CA ILE A 10 -3.49 21.93 -2.79
C ILE A 10 -4.63 22.83 -3.30
N GLU A 11 -5.86 22.32 -3.31
CA GLU A 11 -7.05 23.08 -3.75
C GLU A 11 -7.29 24.32 -2.87
N MET A 12 -7.15 24.18 -1.55
CA MET A 12 -7.36 25.28 -0.60
C MET A 12 -6.24 26.34 -0.68
N MET A 13 -4.98 25.91 -0.84
CA MET A 13 -3.85 26.82 -1.04
C MET A 13 -4.00 27.63 -2.34
N ARG A 14 -4.45 26.99 -3.42
CA ARG A 14 -4.76 27.67 -4.68
C ARG A 14 -5.85 28.71 -4.50
N ALA A 15 -6.94 28.35 -3.82
CA ALA A 15 -8.06 29.25 -3.58
C ALA A 15 -7.68 30.44 -2.67
N LEU A 16 -6.80 30.23 -1.69
CA LEU A 16 -6.26 31.29 -0.84
C LEU A 16 -5.29 32.23 -1.58
N GLY A 17 -4.90 31.90 -2.80
CA GLY A 17 -4.02 32.70 -3.64
C GLY A 17 -2.53 32.47 -3.36
N TYR A 18 -2.13 31.28 -2.93
CA TYR A 18 -0.72 30.95 -2.78
C TYR A 18 0.00 31.00 -4.15
N PRO A 19 1.11 31.76 -4.27
CA PRO A 19 1.68 32.11 -5.58
C PRO A 19 2.41 30.96 -6.29
N ARG A 20 2.92 29.97 -5.54
CA ARG A 20 3.69 28.86 -6.09
C ARG A 20 2.79 27.64 -6.33
N HIS A 21 2.98 26.96 -7.46
CA HIS A 21 2.26 25.72 -7.74
C HIS A 21 2.75 24.58 -6.85
N ILE A 22 1.84 23.95 -6.09
CA ILE A 22 2.13 22.78 -5.26
C ILE A 22 1.61 21.53 -5.99
N SER A 23 2.49 20.59 -6.29
CA SER A 23 2.14 19.29 -6.88
C SER A 23 1.97 18.22 -5.80
N MET A 24 1.33 17.10 -6.17
CA MET A 24 1.21 15.95 -5.27
C MET A 24 2.54 15.23 -5.02
N GLU A 25 3.53 15.39 -5.90
CA GLU A 25 4.84 14.74 -5.74
C GLU A 25 5.72 15.47 -4.73
N ASN A 26 5.47 16.77 -4.48
CA ASN A 26 6.32 17.58 -3.59
C ASN A 26 6.36 17.11 -2.13
N PHE A 27 5.41 16.29 -1.69
CA PHE A 27 5.34 15.74 -0.33
C PHE A 27 5.57 14.22 -0.27
N ARG A 28 5.94 13.60 -1.40
CA ARG A 28 6.28 12.17 -1.45
C ARG A 28 7.64 11.90 -0.81
N THR A 29 8.55 12.88 -0.90
CA THR A 29 9.83 12.94 -0.19
C THR A 29 9.86 14.19 0.71
N PRO A 30 10.66 14.19 1.79
CA PRO A 30 10.82 15.36 2.65
C PRO A 30 11.26 16.61 1.86
N ASN A 31 10.48 17.69 1.94
CA ASN A 31 10.76 18.96 1.28
C ASN A 31 10.57 20.14 2.25
N PHE A 32 11.58 20.36 3.09
CA PHE A 32 11.52 21.40 4.12
C PHE A 32 11.48 22.82 3.53
N GLY A 33 12.14 23.05 2.40
CA GLY A 33 12.10 24.36 1.71
C GLY A 33 10.67 24.76 1.35
N LEU A 34 9.89 23.83 0.78
CA LEU A 34 8.48 24.10 0.48
C LEU A 34 7.64 24.29 1.75
N VAL A 35 7.84 23.45 2.78
CA VAL A 35 7.06 23.55 4.03
C VAL A 35 7.33 24.87 4.75
N SER A 36 8.59 25.31 4.81
CA SER A 36 8.96 26.59 5.44
C SER A 36 8.39 27.79 4.68
N GLU A 37 8.49 27.79 3.35
CA GLU A 37 7.89 28.82 2.50
C GLU A 37 6.36 28.91 2.70
N VAL A 38 5.68 27.77 2.68
CA VAL A 38 4.24 27.67 2.91
C VAL A 38 3.86 28.16 4.30
N LEU A 39 4.57 27.72 5.35
CA LEU A 39 4.30 28.14 6.73
C LEU A 39 4.47 29.64 6.91
N LEU A 40 5.56 30.20 6.38
CA LEU A 40 5.82 31.63 6.45
C LEU A 40 4.72 32.42 5.73
N TRP A 41 4.30 31.95 4.56
CA TRP A 41 3.20 32.57 3.81
C TRP A 41 1.88 32.52 4.57
N LEU A 42 1.53 31.36 5.15
CA LEU A 42 0.30 31.19 5.93
C LEU A 42 0.29 32.07 7.18
N VAL A 43 1.42 32.20 7.88
CA VAL A 43 1.54 33.09 9.04
C VAL A 43 1.39 34.56 8.64
N LYS A 44 2.09 35.00 7.58
CA LYS A 44 1.96 36.38 7.08
C LYS A 44 0.55 36.69 6.58
N ARG A 45 -0.18 35.68 6.08
CA ARG A 45 -1.58 35.80 5.68
C ARG A 45 -2.51 35.95 6.89
N TYR A 46 -2.15 35.36 8.03
CA TYR A 46 -2.88 35.51 9.28
C TYR A 46 -2.60 36.87 9.95
N GLU A 47 -1.33 37.27 10.04
CA GLU A 47 -0.90 38.54 10.62
C GLU A 47 0.30 39.10 9.83
N PRO A 48 0.11 40.19 9.04
CA PRO A 48 1.14 40.70 8.14
C PRO A 48 2.40 41.26 8.79
N GLN A 49 2.29 41.71 10.05
CA GLN A 49 3.38 42.35 10.81
C GLN A 49 4.21 41.36 11.63
N THR A 50 3.98 40.05 11.49
CA THR A 50 4.69 39.03 12.27
C THR A 50 6.14 38.92 11.81
N ASP A 51 7.05 39.09 12.76
CA ASP A 51 8.49 38.89 12.58
C ASP A 51 8.87 37.44 12.94
N ILE A 52 8.82 36.56 11.93
CA ILE A 52 9.36 35.19 12.02
C ILE A 52 10.65 35.15 11.20
N PRO A 53 11.77 34.65 11.76
CA PRO A 53 13.01 34.51 11.01
C PRO A 53 12.77 33.67 9.76
N SER A 54 13.22 34.15 8.61
CA SER A 54 13.06 33.42 7.34
C SER A 54 14.24 32.51 7.00
N ASP A 55 15.33 32.60 7.76
CA ASP A 55 16.52 31.78 7.51
C ASP A 55 16.29 30.34 7.98
N VAL A 56 16.58 29.39 7.09
CA VAL A 56 16.36 27.95 7.26
C VAL A 56 17.51 27.13 6.66
N GLU A 57 18.67 27.75 6.44
CA GLU A 57 19.82 27.09 5.83
C GLU A 57 20.41 26.01 6.74
N THR A 58 20.60 26.30 8.03
CA THR A 58 21.13 25.33 9.00
C THR A 58 20.04 24.54 9.71
N GLU A 59 20.38 23.35 10.23
CA GLU A 59 19.45 22.55 11.03
C GLU A 59 18.96 23.28 12.28
N GLN A 60 19.82 24.08 12.91
CA GLN A 60 19.47 24.86 14.09
C GLN A 60 18.43 25.94 13.74
N ASP A 61 18.60 26.62 12.61
CA ASP A 61 17.67 27.65 12.13
C ASP A 61 16.31 27.04 11.77
N ARG A 62 16.30 25.86 11.15
CA ARG A 62 15.05 25.12 10.88
C ARG A 62 14.28 24.78 12.15
N VAL A 63 14.98 24.34 13.19
CA VAL A 63 14.34 24.04 14.49
C VAL A 63 13.82 25.32 15.13
N PHE A 64 14.58 26.43 15.07
CA PHE A 64 14.15 27.71 15.58
C PHE A 64 12.90 28.22 14.85
N PHE A 65 12.92 28.19 13.51
CA PHE A 65 11.80 28.54 12.64
C PHE A 65 10.52 27.79 13.00
N ILE A 66 10.58 26.45 13.10
CA ILE A 66 9.41 25.63 13.41
C ILE A 66 8.85 25.93 14.81
N LYS A 67 9.73 26.17 15.79
CA LYS A 67 9.31 26.56 17.15
C LYS A 67 8.62 27.93 17.13
N ALA A 68 9.19 28.91 16.44
CA ALA A 68 8.62 30.25 16.33
C ALA A 68 7.23 30.22 15.68
N VAL A 69 7.08 29.51 14.56
CA VAL A 69 5.78 29.33 13.89
C VAL A 69 4.77 28.61 14.79
N ALA A 70 5.16 27.52 15.44
CA ALA A 70 4.25 26.77 16.31
C ALA A 70 3.81 27.58 17.54
N GLN A 71 4.73 28.35 18.14
CA GLN A 71 4.43 29.25 19.25
C GLN A 71 3.49 30.39 18.82
N PHE A 72 3.76 31.00 17.67
CA PHE A 72 2.89 32.04 17.09
C PHE A 72 1.46 31.50 16.87
N MET A 73 1.32 30.38 16.19
CA MET A 73 0.01 29.81 15.87
C MET A 73 -0.75 29.35 17.13
N ALA A 74 -0.05 28.86 18.15
CA ALA A 74 -0.67 28.47 19.41
C ALA A 74 -1.16 29.66 20.24
N THR A 75 -0.42 30.77 20.24
CA THR A 75 -0.71 31.95 21.06
C THR A 75 -1.68 32.93 20.40
N LYS A 76 -1.56 33.13 19.09
CA LYS A 76 -2.35 34.11 18.33
C LYS A 76 -3.58 33.51 17.67
N ALA A 77 -3.43 32.31 17.10
CA ALA A 77 -4.51 31.63 16.38
C ALA A 77 -5.20 30.52 17.19
N HIS A 78 -4.68 30.21 18.39
CA HIS A 78 -5.11 29.05 19.20
C HIS A 78 -5.04 27.70 18.47
N ILE A 79 -4.16 27.58 17.48
CA ILE A 79 -3.95 26.34 16.71
C ILE A 79 -2.71 25.62 17.23
N LYS A 80 -2.90 24.44 17.81
CA LYS A 80 -1.78 23.57 18.25
C LYS A 80 -1.24 22.74 17.09
N LEU A 81 0.02 22.98 16.74
CA LEU A 81 0.75 22.29 15.68
C LEU A 81 1.73 21.28 16.24
N ASN A 82 1.93 20.16 15.54
CA ASN A 82 2.95 19.18 15.86
C ASN A 82 4.27 19.53 15.15
N THR A 83 5.24 20.05 15.91
CA THR A 83 6.54 20.49 15.39
C THR A 83 7.37 19.36 14.75
N LYS A 84 7.28 18.13 15.26
CA LYS A 84 8.00 16.98 14.67
C LYS A 84 7.48 16.66 13.26
N LYS A 85 6.16 16.67 13.07
CA LYS A 85 5.55 16.41 11.76
C LYS A 85 5.82 17.52 10.76
N LEU A 86 5.83 18.78 11.21
CA LEU A 86 6.22 19.89 10.34
C LEU A 86 7.69 19.79 9.91
N TYR A 87 8.59 19.41 10.83
CA TYR A 87 10.01 19.23 10.53
C TYR A 87 10.31 18.04 9.61
N GLN A 88 9.54 16.95 9.71
CA GLN A 88 9.61 15.81 8.78
C GLN A 88 9.38 16.22 7.32
N ALA A 89 8.62 17.30 7.10
CA ALA A 89 8.39 17.94 5.81
C ALA A 89 7.92 17.02 4.67
N ASP A 90 7.28 15.92 5.01
CA ASP A 90 6.69 14.94 4.09
C ASP A 90 5.15 15.03 4.13
N GLY A 91 4.46 14.00 3.65
CA GLY A 91 2.99 13.93 3.70
C GLY A 91 2.37 14.07 5.10
N TYR A 92 3.13 13.86 6.20
CA TYR A 92 2.61 14.11 7.55
C TYR A 92 2.59 15.60 7.91
N ALA A 93 3.48 16.41 7.33
CA ALA A 93 3.48 17.86 7.51
C ALA A 93 2.19 18.49 6.97
N VAL A 94 1.65 17.96 5.86
CA VAL A 94 0.43 18.45 5.21
C VAL A 94 -0.78 18.43 6.15
N LYS A 95 -0.88 17.44 7.04
CA LYS A 95 -1.96 17.39 8.04
C LYS A 95 -1.90 18.55 9.02
N GLU A 96 -0.71 19.01 9.36
CA GLU A 96 -0.51 20.15 10.23
C GLU A 96 -0.72 21.47 9.46
N LEU A 97 -0.28 21.56 8.20
CA LEU A 97 -0.53 22.69 7.31
C LEU A 97 -2.03 22.91 7.07
N LEU A 98 -2.81 21.84 6.91
CA LEU A 98 -4.26 21.88 6.74
C LEU A 98 -5.00 22.51 7.92
N LYS A 99 -4.47 22.41 9.15
CA LYS A 99 -5.11 23.04 10.32
C LYS A 99 -5.16 24.55 10.17
N ILE A 100 -4.07 25.15 9.66
CA ILE A 100 -3.98 26.59 9.42
C ILE A 100 -4.79 26.96 8.17
N THR A 101 -4.57 26.21 7.09
CA THR A 101 -5.18 26.45 5.78
C THR A 101 -6.70 26.39 5.84
N SER A 102 -7.27 25.45 6.60
CA SER A 102 -8.73 25.32 6.76
C SER A 102 -9.37 26.48 7.48
N VAL A 103 -8.74 27.00 8.52
CA VAL A 103 -9.24 28.20 9.22
C VAL A 103 -9.26 29.40 8.28
N LEU A 104 -8.15 29.65 7.56
CA LEU A 104 -8.06 30.76 6.60
C LEU A 104 -9.03 30.60 5.44
N TYR A 105 -9.15 29.40 4.87
CA TYR A 105 -10.05 29.12 3.74
C TYR A 105 -11.52 29.28 4.12
N ASN A 106 -11.91 28.79 5.31
CA ASN A 106 -13.27 28.95 5.81
C ASN A 106 -13.61 30.43 6.05
N ALA A 107 -12.67 31.20 6.64
CA ALA A 107 -12.84 32.64 6.84
C ALA A 107 -12.93 33.42 5.51
N MET A 108 -12.23 32.97 4.46
CA MET A 108 -12.36 33.55 3.13
C MET A 108 -13.74 33.23 2.51
N LYS A 109 -14.23 32.00 2.69
CA LYS A 109 -15.54 31.58 2.16
C LYS A 109 -16.72 32.29 2.83
N THR A 110 -16.61 32.61 4.12
CA THR A 110 -17.65 33.38 4.82
C THR A 110 -17.74 34.83 4.34
N LYS A 111 -16.61 35.46 3.96
CA LYS A 111 -16.60 36.77 3.29
C LYS A 111 -17.06 36.73 1.83
N GLY A 112 -16.86 35.61 1.13
CA GLY A 112 -17.27 35.43 -0.26
C GLY A 112 -18.77 35.15 -0.46
N MET A 113 -19.54 34.98 0.61
CA MET A 113 -20.96 34.62 0.56
C MET A 113 -21.90 35.81 0.34
N GLU A 114 -21.38 37.04 0.27
CA GLU A 114 -22.17 38.26 -0.02
C GLU A 114 -22.25 38.60 -1.54
N GLY A 115 -21.51 37.90 -2.41
CA GLY A 115 -21.29 38.37 -3.79
C GLY A 115 -21.76 37.49 -4.97
N SER A 116 -22.07 36.21 -4.77
CA SER A 116 -22.36 35.32 -5.91
C SER A 116 -23.74 34.67 -5.80
N LYS A 117 -24.62 35.06 -6.72
CA LYS A 117 -25.91 34.42 -7.00
C LYS A 117 -25.71 32.90 -7.09
N VAL A 118 -26.49 32.19 -6.29
CA VAL A 118 -26.55 30.74 -6.24
C VAL A 118 -27.03 30.21 -7.60
N GLY A 119 -26.12 29.64 -8.37
CA GLY A 119 -26.46 28.71 -9.45
C GLY A 119 -26.79 27.35 -8.83
N GLU A 120 -27.94 26.80 -9.20
CA GLU A 120 -28.61 25.62 -8.66
C GLU A 120 -27.91 24.25 -8.85
N GLU A 121 -26.58 24.18 -8.97
CA GLU A 121 -25.90 22.92 -9.35
C GLU A 121 -25.22 22.14 -8.21
N ASP A 122 -25.34 22.54 -6.94
CA ASP A 122 -24.60 21.89 -5.84
C ASP A 122 -25.45 21.19 -4.78
N ILE A 123 -26.69 20.80 -5.11
CA ILE A 123 -27.53 19.96 -4.22
C ILE A 123 -26.90 18.56 -4.03
N SER A 124 -26.07 18.10 -4.97
CA SER A 124 -25.40 16.79 -4.91
C SER A 124 -24.17 16.74 -3.99
N LYS A 125 -23.65 17.89 -3.51
CA LYS A 125 -22.49 17.94 -2.58
C LYS A 125 -22.87 17.92 -1.09
N PHE A 126 -24.15 17.98 -0.75
CA PHE A 126 -24.63 17.94 0.65
C PHE A 126 -24.58 16.56 1.32
N LYS A 127 -24.14 15.51 0.62
CA LYS A 127 -24.11 14.15 1.18
C LYS A 127 -22.91 13.83 2.10
N PHE A 128 -21.93 14.72 2.26
CA PHE A 128 -20.70 14.36 2.99
C PHE A 128 -20.47 15.05 4.35
N ASP A 129 -21.40 15.86 4.84
CA ASP A 129 -21.30 16.48 6.17
C ASP A 129 -22.37 15.96 7.14
N LEU A 130 -22.97 14.81 6.82
CA LEU A 130 -23.94 14.17 7.70
C LEU A 130 -23.24 13.53 8.91
N SER A 131 -22.03 12.97 8.75
CA SER A 131 -21.33 12.30 9.86
C SER A 131 -20.79 13.26 10.93
N SER A 132 -20.40 14.47 10.56
CA SER A 132 -19.98 15.53 11.48
C SER A 132 -21.20 16.10 12.22
N LYS A 133 -22.26 16.41 11.48
CA LYS A 133 -23.53 16.89 12.04
C LYS A 133 -24.26 15.85 12.87
N ILE A 134 -24.12 14.54 12.58
CA ILE A 134 -24.69 13.47 13.40
C ILE A 134 -24.07 13.47 14.81
N ALA A 135 -22.76 13.74 14.92
CA ALA A 135 -22.11 13.85 16.23
C ALA A 135 -22.66 15.05 17.01
N ASP A 136 -22.82 16.20 16.35
CA ASP A 136 -23.43 17.40 16.94
C ASP A 136 -24.90 17.18 17.32
N LEU A 137 -25.66 16.45 16.50
CA LEU A 137 -27.06 16.13 16.74
C LEU A 137 -27.22 15.11 17.88
N LYS A 138 -26.28 14.16 18.01
CA LYS A 138 -26.19 13.25 19.14
C LYS A 138 -25.82 14.00 20.43
N ALA A 139 -24.87 14.94 20.36
CA ALA A 139 -24.51 15.80 21.48
C ALA A 139 -25.68 16.71 21.89
N ALA A 140 -26.39 17.33 20.94
CA ALA A 140 -27.56 18.15 21.20
C ALA A 140 -28.69 17.34 21.84
N ARG A 141 -28.93 16.10 21.39
CA ARG A 141 -29.93 15.20 21.98
C ARG A 141 -29.55 14.76 23.39
N GLN A 142 -28.26 14.51 23.62
CA GLN A 142 -27.73 14.18 24.95
C GLN A 142 -27.90 15.38 25.90
N LEU A 143 -27.53 16.59 25.46
CA LEU A 143 -27.71 17.82 26.22
C LEU A 143 -29.18 18.11 26.51
N ALA A 144 -30.10 17.90 25.55
CA ALA A 144 -31.54 18.05 25.78
C ALA A 144 -32.07 17.06 26.83
N SER A 145 -31.58 15.81 26.79
CA SER A 145 -31.88 14.81 27.82
C SER A 145 -31.35 15.23 29.19
N GLU A 146 -30.12 15.73 29.24
CA GLU A 146 -29.51 16.24 30.47
C GLU A 146 -30.24 17.46 31.02
N ILE A 147 -30.65 18.41 30.18
CA ILE A 147 -31.47 19.57 30.59
C ILE A 147 -32.78 19.08 31.20
N THR A 148 -33.44 18.10 30.57
CA THR A 148 -34.70 17.54 31.10
C THR A 148 -34.47 16.82 32.42
N ALA A 149 -33.41 16.01 32.54
CA ALA A 149 -33.06 15.30 33.77
C ALA A 149 -32.66 16.27 34.89
N LYS A 150 -31.87 17.31 34.59
CA LYS A 150 -31.49 18.35 35.54
C LYS A 150 -32.68 19.22 35.94
N GLY A 151 -33.60 19.47 35.02
CA GLY A 151 -34.86 20.17 35.27
C GLY A 151 -35.75 19.39 36.23
N ALA A 152 -35.92 18.08 36.00
CA ALA A 152 -36.64 17.19 36.92
C ALA A 152 -35.96 17.11 38.30
N PHE A 153 -34.64 16.94 38.32
CA PHE A 153 -33.87 16.93 39.56
C PHE A 153 -33.98 18.26 40.32
N LEU A 154 -33.94 19.39 39.63
CA LEU A 154 -34.13 20.71 40.22
C LEU A 154 -35.56 20.89 40.75
N TYR A 155 -36.57 20.44 40.01
CA TYR A 155 -37.96 20.46 40.46
C TYR A 155 -38.13 19.67 41.77
N ASP A 156 -37.57 18.46 41.84
CA ASP A 156 -37.61 17.64 43.06
C ASP A 156 -36.87 18.29 44.23
N LEU A 157 -35.71 18.91 43.98
CA LEU A 157 -34.96 19.66 45.00
C LEU A 157 -35.73 20.88 45.50
N LEU A 158 -36.32 21.67 44.59
CA LEU A 158 -37.13 22.83 44.94
C LEU A 158 -38.41 22.45 45.67
N GLY A 159 -39.02 21.31 45.32
CA GLY A 159 -40.17 20.76 46.05
C GLY A 159 -39.85 20.43 47.50
N LYS A 160 -38.61 20.04 47.79
CA LYS A 160 -38.10 19.78 49.15
C LYS A 160 -37.57 21.03 49.85
N GLU A 161 -37.52 22.19 49.20
CA GLU A 161 -36.85 23.39 49.75
C GLU A 161 -37.48 23.85 51.06
N VAL A 162 -38.79 23.69 51.24
CA VAL A 162 -39.46 24.08 52.50
C VAL A 162 -38.91 23.27 53.68
N GLU A 163 -38.87 21.94 53.55
CA GLU A 163 -38.31 21.03 54.55
C GLU A 163 -36.80 21.23 54.73
N LEU A 164 -36.06 21.32 53.61
CA LEU A 164 -34.61 21.52 53.63
C LEU A 164 -34.22 22.87 54.24
N ARG A 165 -35.05 23.91 54.07
CA ARG A 165 -34.83 25.22 54.68
C ARG A 165 -35.00 25.19 56.18
N GLU A 166 -36.00 24.48 56.70
CA GLU A 166 -36.19 24.26 58.13
C GLU A 166 -35.01 23.48 58.71
N LEU A 167 -34.66 22.33 58.11
CA LEU A 167 -33.53 21.50 58.52
C LEU A 167 -32.20 22.28 58.48
N ARG A 168 -31.97 23.09 57.45
CA ARG A 168 -30.79 23.94 57.34
C ARG A 168 -30.76 25.01 58.43
N THR A 169 -31.89 25.64 58.72
CA THR A 169 -31.98 26.67 59.77
C THR A 169 -31.74 26.05 61.14
N GLU A 170 -32.30 24.86 61.39
CA GLU A 170 -32.05 24.08 62.61
C GLU A 170 -30.58 23.65 62.73
N ALA A 171 -29.98 23.14 61.66
CA ALA A 171 -28.58 22.75 61.63
C ALA A 171 -27.62 23.94 61.84
N ILE A 172 -27.94 25.12 61.29
CA ILE A 172 -27.17 26.37 61.50
C ILE A 172 -27.35 26.90 62.93
N ALA A 173 -28.56 26.77 63.50
CA ALA A 173 -28.84 27.18 64.86
C ALA A 173 -28.22 26.23 65.90
N ARG A 174 -27.86 25.00 65.50
CA ARG A 174 -27.19 24.04 66.37
C ARG A 174 -25.82 24.57 66.79
N PRO A 175 -25.54 24.67 68.11
CA PRO A 175 -24.21 25.03 68.59
C PRO A 175 -23.16 24.06 68.05
N LEU A 176 -22.05 24.58 67.56
CA LEU A 176 -20.96 23.75 67.06
C LEU A 176 -20.39 22.91 68.21
N GLU A 177 -20.52 21.59 68.10
CA GLU A 177 -19.88 20.66 69.01
C GLU A 177 -18.39 20.56 68.65
N ILE A 178 -17.60 21.47 69.20
CA ILE A 178 -16.16 21.62 68.94
C ILE A 178 -15.43 20.27 69.08
N ASN A 179 -15.81 19.46 70.06
CA ASN A 179 -15.21 18.14 70.30
C ASN A 179 -15.44 17.14 69.16
N GLU A 180 -16.64 17.13 68.56
CA GLU A 180 -16.94 16.22 67.45
C GLU A 180 -16.27 16.71 66.16
N ILE A 181 -16.22 18.04 65.94
CA ILE A 181 -15.48 18.65 64.83
C ILE A 181 -13.98 18.31 64.95
N GLU A 182 -13.40 18.44 66.14
CA GLU A 182 -12.00 18.09 66.38
C GLU A 182 -11.75 16.60 66.12
N LYS A 183 -12.65 15.72 66.55
CA LYS A 183 -12.55 14.28 66.31
C LYS A 183 -12.59 13.94 64.82
N VAL A 184 -13.54 14.51 64.07
CA VAL A 184 -13.63 14.34 62.61
C VAL A 184 -12.38 14.88 61.93
N MET A 185 -11.88 16.04 62.35
CA MET A 185 -10.64 16.62 61.83
C MET A 185 -9.43 15.71 62.09
N ARG A 186 -9.32 15.13 63.29
CA ARG A 186 -8.25 14.16 63.62
C ARG A 186 -8.32 12.90 62.76
N ILE A 187 -9.53 12.41 62.46
CA ILE A 187 -9.71 11.27 61.55
C ILE A 187 -9.27 11.63 60.13
N ALA A 188 -9.70 12.79 59.62
CA ALA A 188 -9.32 13.27 58.28
C ALA A 188 -7.80 13.45 58.15
N ILE A 189 -7.14 14.03 59.17
CA ILE A 189 -5.68 14.15 59.20
C ILE A 189 -5.02 12.77 59.15
N LYS A 190 -5.52 11.81 59.94
CA LYS A 190 -4.97 10.44 59.95
C LYS A 190 -5.13 9.74 58.61
N GLU A 191 -6.26 9.94 57.93
CA GLU A 191 -6.51 9.38 56.61
C GLU A 191 -5.56 9.98 55.56
N ILE A 192 -5.41 11.31 55.55
CA ILE A 192 -4.47 11.99 54.66
C ILE A 192 -3.03 11.52 54.91
N LEU A 193 -2.61 11.39 56.16
CA LEU A 193 -1.28 10.87 56.50
C LEU A 193 -1.08 9.43 55.99
N SER A 194 -2.11 8.58 56.09
CA SER A 194 -2.06 7.23 55.52
C SER A 194 -1.96 7.25 53.99
N GLN A 195 -2.70 8.14 53.32
CA GLN A 195 -2.61 8.32 51.88
C GLN A 195 -1.22 8.78 51.45
N VAL A 196 -0.64 9.78 52.14
CA VAL A 196 0.72 10.26 51.90
C VAL A 196 1.73 9.13 52.04
N GLN A 197 1.61 8.30 53.07
CA GLN A 197 2.51 7.15 53.26
C GLN A 197 2.37 6.13 52.12
N LYS A 198 1.14 5.78 51.72
CA LYS A 198 0.90 4.88 50.56
C LYS A 198 1.51 5.43 49.27
N THR A 199 1.36 6.73 49.01
CA THR A 199 1.95 7.37 47.83
C THR A 199 3.48 7.34 47.89
N LYS A 200 4.07 7.53 49.08
CA LYS A 200 5.51 7.42 49.28
C LYS A 200 6.04 6.00 49.01
N ASP A 201 5.32 4.98 49.48
CA ASP A 201 5.69 3.58 49.25
C ASP A 201 5.60 3.22 47.75
N LEU A 202 4.56 3.70 47.06
CA LEU A 202 4.44 3.57 45.60
C LEU A 202 5.59 4.25 44.87
N LEU A 203 6.00 5.45 45.29
CA LEU A 203 7.12 6.18 44.69
C LEU A 203 8.44 5.40 44.84
N ASN A 204 8.68 4.82 46.02
CA ASN A 204 9.86 3.99 46.26
C ASN A 204 9.88 2.73 45.38
N ASN A 205 8.72 2.09 45.19
CA ASN A 205 8.60 0.94 44.28
C ASN A 205 8.90 1.34 42.84
N VAL A 206 8.36 2.45 42.36
CA VAL A 206 8.64 2.97 41.01
C VAL A 206 10.13 3.28 40.83
N ALA A 207 10.77 3.90 41.82
CA ALA A 207 12.21 4.18 41.76
C ALA A 207 13.06 2.90 41.68
N SER A 208 12.67 1.85 42.42
CA SER A 208 13.30 0.53 42.35
C SER A 208 13.11 -0.12 40.97
N ASP A 209 11.89 -0.07 40.43
CA ASP A 209 11.56 -0.62 39.12
C ASP A 209 12.30 0.11 37.99
N GLU A 210 12.42 1.44 38.09
CA GLU A 210 13.20 2.26 37.16
C GLU A 210 14.67 1.85 37.15
N ALA A 211 15.30 1.73 38.32
CA ALA A 211 16.69 1.29 38.44
C ALA A 211 16.90 -0.12 37.86
N ASN A 212 15.96 -1.04 38.12
CA ASN A 212 16.00 -2.39 37.58
C ASN A 212 15.85 -2.43 36.05
N LEU A 213 14.98 -1.58 35.49
CA LEU A 213 14.79 -1.47 34.04
C LEU A 213 16.00 -0.84 33.37
N GLU A 214 16.61 0.19 33.96
CA GLU A 214 17.82 0.82 33.43
C GLU A 214 18.98 -0.18 33.37
N ALA A 215 19.18 -0.97 34.43
CA ALA A 215 20.19 -2.04 34.43
C ALA A 215 19.94 -3.10 33.33
N LYS A 216 18.67 -3.46 33.09
CA LYS A 216 18.31 -4.37 31.98
C LYS A 216 18.57 -3.73 30.62
N ILE A 217 18.25 -2.46 30.44
CA ILE A 217 18.47 -1.72 29.20
C ILE A 217 19.97 -1.66 28.89
N GLU A 218 20.82 -1.31 29.87
CA GLU A 218 22.27 -1.26 29.68
C GLU A 218 22.85 -2.63 29.33
N LYS A 219 22.43 -3.69 30.03
CA LYS A 219 22.83 -5.06 29.67
C LYS A 219 22.46 -5.41 28.23
N ARG A 220 21.25 -5.06 27.78
CA ARG A 220 20.79 -5.30 26.40
C ARG A 220 21.55 -4.47 25.38
N LYS A 221 21.89 -3.21 25.68
CA LYS A 221 22.71 -2.36 24.80
C LYS A 221 24.09 -2.98 24.58
N LEU A 222 24.75 -3.45 25.63
CA LEU A 222 26.06 -4.11 25.54
C LEU A 222 26.00 -5.41 24.73
N GLU A 223 24.98 -6.25 24.95
CA GLU A 223 24.75 -7.47 24.15
C GLU A 223 24.55 -7.13 22.67
N LEU A 224 23.75 -6.11 22.38
CA LEU A 224 23.46 -5.66 21.03
C LEU A 224 24.71 -5.09 20.33
N GLU A 225 25.54 -4.33 21.03
CA GLU A 225 26.79 -3.82 20.50
C GLU A 225 27.77 -4.96 20.17
N ARG A 226 27.90 -5.96 21.06
CA ARG A 226 28.71 -7.15 20.81
C ARG A 226 28.23 -7.92 19.58
N ASN A 227 26.91 -8.12 19.45
CA ASN A 227 26.33 -8.80 18.30
C ASN A 227 26.52 -8.01 17.00
N ARG A 228 26.37 -6.68 17.04
CA ARG A 228 26.67 -5.81 15.88
C ARG A 228 28.12 -5.94 15.44
N LYS A 229 29.07 -5.90 16.38
CA LYS A 229 30.50 -6.10 16.07
C LYS A 229 30.74 -7.47 15.43
N ARG A 230 30.14 -8.54 16.00
CA ARG A 230 30.23 -9.90 15.43
C ARG A 230 29.66 -9.99 14.02
N LEU A 231 28.49 -9.37 13.78
CA LEU A 231 27.87 -9.33 12.46
C LEU A 231 28.76 -8.59 11.46
N GLN A 232 29.32 -7.44 11.84
CA GLN A 232 30.24 -6.68 11.00
C GLN A 232 31.48 -7.51 10.63
N THR A 233 32.06 -8.24 11.58
CA THR A 233 33.17 -9.17 11.30
C THR A 233 32.75 -10.25 10.32
N LEU A 234 31.58 -10.88 10.52
CA LEU A 234 31.06 -11.91 9.61
C LEU A 234 30.81 -11.37 8.20
N GLN A 235 30.27 -10.15 8.06
CA GLN A 235 30.04 -9.50 6.78
C GLN A 235 31.33 -9.10 6.06
N SER A 236 32.38 -8.78 6.82
CA SER A 236 33.68 -8.42 6.23
C SER A 236 34.42 -9.62 5.64
N VAL A 237 34.08 -10.84 6.07
CA VAL A 237 34.73 -12.06 5.60
C VAL A 237 33.97 -12.60 4.39
N ARG A 238 34.65 -12.65 3.25
CA ARG A 238 34.16 -13.34 2.05
C ARG A 238 34.04 -14.84 2.35
N PRO A 239 32.88 -15.48 2.13
CA PRO A 239 32.74 -16.91 2.34
C PRO A 239 33.69 -17.71 1.42
N ALA A 240 34.32 -18.76 1.94
CA ALA A 240 35.33 -19.53 1.23
C ALA A 240 34.82 -20.20 -0.07
N PHE A 241 33.51 -20.52 -0.13
CA PHE A 241 32.88 -21.13 -1.30
C PHE A 241 32.52 -20.12 -2.40
N MET A 242 32.63 -18.81 -2.16
CA MET A 242 32.27 -17.79 -3.17
C MET A 242 33.15 -17.89 -4.41
N ASP A 243 34.43 -18.21 -4.24
CA ASP A 243 35.35 -18.32 -5.37
C ASP A 243 35.02 -19.54 -6.25
N GLU A 244 34.58 -20.64 -5.63
CA GLU A 244 34.10 -21.82 -6.36
C GLU A 244 32.77 -21.54 -7.06
N TYR A 245 31.86 -20.81 -6.40
CA TYR A 245 30.58 -20.38 -6.99
C TYR A 245 30.80 -19.52 -8.25
N GLU A 246 31.62 -18.47 -8.15
CA GLU A 246 31.92 -17.56 -9.27
C GLU A 246 32.56 -18.32 -10.44
N LYS A 247 33.46 -19.26 -10.14
CA LYS A 247 34.08 -20.12 -11.17
C LYS A 247 33.06 -21.02 -11.87
N ILE A 248 32.10 -21.58 -11.14
CA ILE A 248 31.04 -22.41 -11.70
C ILE A 248 30.07 -21.56 -12.54
N GLU A 249 29.73 -20.34 -12.10
CA GLU A 249 28.92 -19.40 -12.90
C GLU A 249 29.60 -19.07 -14.23
N GLU A 250 30.90 -18.75 -14.22
CA GLU A 250 31.64 -18.50 -15.45
C GLU A 250 31.65 -19.70 -16.39
N GLU A 251 31.81 -20.91 -15.85
CA GLU A 251 31.77 -22.13 -16.66
C GLU A 251 30.37 -22.38 -17.22
N LEU A 252 29.32 -22.18 -16.42
CA LEU A 252 27.93 -22.29 -16.85
C LEU A 252 27.63 -21.34 -18.01
N GLN A 253 28.12 -20.10 -17.93
CA GLN A 253 27.98 -19.10 -18.99
C GLN A 253 28.59 -19.59 -20.31
N LYS A 254 29.82 -20.12 -20.26
CA LYS A 254 30.51 -20.67 -21.45
C LYS A 254 29.76 -21.86 -22.04
N GLN A 255 29.28 -22.77 -21.19
CA GLN A 255 28.50 -23.93 -21.65
C GLN A 255 27.17 -23.51 -22.28
N TYR A 256 26.53 -22.46 -21.76
CA TYR A 256 25.30 -21.91 -22.32
C TYR A 256 25.52 -21.33 -23.72
N ASP A 257 26.63 -20.62 -23.95
CA ASP A 257 26.98 -20.09 -25.27
C ASP A 257 27.18 -21.22 -26.30
N ILE A 258 27.92 -22.28 -25.92
CA ILE A 258 28.12 -23.47 -26.76
C ILE A 258 26.78 -24.16 -27.04
N TYR A 259 25.93 -24.28 -26.03
CA TYR A 259 24.59 -24.86 -26.19
C TYR A 259 23.76 -24.08 -27.21
N LEU A 260 23.74 -22.74 -27.12
CA LEU A 260 22.99 -21.90 -28.06
C LEU A 260 23.47 -22.06 -29.51
N GLU A 261 24.78 -22.16 -29.73
CA GLU A 261 25.35 -22.39 -31.05
C GLU A 261 24.94 -23.76 -31.60
N LYS A 262 25.08 -24.82 -30.79
CA LYS A 262 24.65 -26.17 -31.17
C LYS A 262 23.15 -26.24 -31.43
N PHE A 263 22.35 -25.58 -30.60
CA PHE A 263 20.89 -25.53 -30.76
C PHE A 263 20.50 -24.85 -32.07
N ARG A 264 21.14 -23.72 -32.42
CA ARG A 264 20.92 -23.06 -33.72
C ARG A 264 21.28 -23.96 -34.90
N ASN A 265 22.43 -24.62 -34.83
CA ASN A 265 22.88 -25.53 -35.89
C ASN A 265 21.93 -26.72 -36.03
N LEU A 266 21.47 -27.29 -34.91
CA LEU A 266 20.52 -28.39 -34.91
C LEU A 266 19.18 -27.98 -35.50
N ALA A 267 18.61 -26.85 -35.06
CA ALA A 267 17.36 -26.33 -35.61
C ALA A 267 17.44 -26.08 -37.12
N TYR A 268 18.59 -25.58 -37.60
CA TYR A 268 18.83 -25.37 -39.03
C TYR A 268 18.89 -26.69 -39.82
N LEU A 269 19.57 -27.70 -39.28
CA LEU A 269 19.68 -29.03 -39.91
C LEU A 269 18.34 -29.77 -39.90
N GLU A 270 17.58 -29.68 -38.80
CA GLU A 270 16.23 -30.22 -38.71
C GLU A 270 15.32 -29.60 -39.78
N GLN A 271 15.37 -28.27 -39.95
CA GLN A 271 14.60 -27.59 -41.00
C GLN A 271 14.98 -28.05 -42.41
N GLN A 272 16.28 -28.14 -42.73
CA GLN A 272 16.71 -28.63 -44.05
C GLN A 272 16.24 -30.06 -44.34
N LEU A 273 16.21 -30.90 -43.31
CA LEU A 273 15.80 -32.29 -43.44
C LEU A 273 14.28 -32.37 -43.66
N GLU A 274 13.49 -31.54 -42.98
CA GLU A 274 12.06 -31.35 -43.25
C GLU A 274 11.80 -30.88 -44.68
N ASP A 275 12.54 -29.86 -45.16
CA ASP A 275 12.42 -29.34 -46.53
C ASP A 275 12.76 -30.43 -47.58
N HIS A 276 13.78 -31.25 -47.32
CA HIS A 276 14.16 -32.34 -48.22
C HIS A 276 13.09 -33.43 -48.29
N HIS A 277 12.55 -33.86 -47.14
CA HIS A 277 11.45 -34.82 -47.10
C HIS A 277 10.21 -34.28 -47.80
N GLN A 278 9.91 -32.99 -47.65
CA GLN A 278 8.79 -32.36 -48.35
C GLN A 278 9.00 -32.37 -49.88
N MET A 279 10.19 -32.03 -50.37
CA MET A 279 10.50 -32.09 -51.80
C MET A 279 10.46 -33.51 -52.36
N GLU A 280 10.95 -34.52 -51.63
CA GLU A 280 10.84 -35.92 -52.03
C GLU A 280 9.39 -36.38 -52.11
N GLN A 281 8.57 -35.98 -51.14
CA GLN A 281 7.15 -36.28 -51.10
C GLN A 281 6.43 -35.64 -52.30
N GLU A 282 6.67 -34.35 -52.57
CA GLU A 282 6.11 -33.64 -53.72
C GLU A 282 6.51 -34.32 -55.05
N ARG A 283 7.78 -34.71 -55.20
CA ARG A 283 8.25 -35.46 -56.38
C ARG A 283 7.59 -36.82 -56.53
N PHE A 284 7.41 -37.54 -55.42
CA PHE A 284 6.73 -38.82 -55.42
C PHE A 284 5.27 -38.68 -55.84
N GLU A 285 4.57 -37.67 -55.32
CA GLU A 285 3.20 -37.33 -55.69
C GLU A 285 3.09 -36.90 -57.16
N GLU A 286 4.04 -36.12 -57.69
CA GLU A 286 4.12 -35.78 -59.12
C GLU A 286 4.34 -37.01 -60.01
N ALA A 287 5.23 -37.92 -59.61
CA ALA A 287 5.49 -39.17 -60.31
C ALA A 287 4.26 -40.11 -60.29
N GLU A 288 3.58 -40.20 -59.15
CA GLU A 288 2.34 -40.98 -59.04
C GLU A 288 1.23 -40.37 -59.90
N ASN A 289 1.06 -39.04 -59.89
CA ASN A 289 0.09 -38.35 -60.72
C ASN A 289 0.35 -38.53 -62.22
N THR A 290 1.62 -38.47 -62.65
CA THR A 290 2.00 -38.71 -64.05
C THR A 290 1.79 -40.16 -64.48
N LEU A 291 2.11 -41.14 -63.61
CA LEU A 291 1.83 -42.55 -63.85
C LEU A 291 0.33 -42.82 -63.96
N ARG A 292 -0.48 -42.25 -63.05
CA ARG A 292 -1.95 -42.32 -63.11
C ARG A 292 -2.51 -41.73 -64.41
N LEU A 293 -1.99 -40.58 -64.85
CA LEU A 293 -2.35 -39.97 -66.14
C LEU A 293 -2.00 -40.89 -67.33
N MET A 294 -0.82 -41.51 -67.32
CA MET A 294 -0.40 -42.44 -68.39
C MET A 294 -1.26 -43.71 -68.40
N GLN A 295 -1.55 -44.31 -67.24
CA GLN A 295 -2.47 -45.45 -67.12
C GLN A 295 -3.87 -45.11 -67.64
N ASN A 296 -4.40 -43.93 -67.31
CA ASN A 296 -5.71 -43.49 -67.80
C ASN A 296 -5.71 -43.31 -69.32
N LYS A 297 -4.64 -42.76 -69.91
CA LYS A 297 -4.49 -42.63 -71.37
C LYS A 297 -4.44 -43.99 -72.06
N LEU A 298 -3.66 -44.93 -71.52
CA LEU A 298 -3.59 -46.30 -72.05
C LEU A 298 -4.94 -47.01 -72.01
N LYS A 299 -5.67 -46.90 -70.89
CA LYS A 299 -7.06 -47.42 -70.79
C LYS A 299 -8.00 -46.78 -71.81
N GLU A 300 -7.84 -45.48 -72.09
CA GLU A 300 -8.63 -44.78 -73.10
C GLU A 300 -8.26 -45.20 -74.53
N GLU A 301 -6.97 -45.45 -74.80
CA GLU A 301 -6.47 -45.97 -76.08
C GLU A 301 -6.87 -47.43 -76.32
N GLU A 302 -6.81 -48.31 -75.31
CA GLU A 302 -7.35 -49.68 -75.37
C GLU A 302 -8.85 -49.65 -75.70
N LYS A 303 -9.62 -48.81 -75.02
CA LYS A 303 -11.05 -48.62 -75.29
C LYS A 303 -11.33 -48.08 -76.71
N ARG A 304 -10.39 -47.36 -77.31
CA ARG A 304 -10.49 -46.89 -78.72
C ARG A 304 -10.09 -47.97 -79.72
N LEU A 305 -9.06 -48.78 -79.43
CA LEU A 305 -8.62 -49.89 -80.27
C LEU A 305 -9.66 -51.02 -80.30
N LEU A 306 -10.27 -51.35 -79.16
CA LEU A 306 -11.45 -52.24 -79.08
C LEU A 306 -12.68 -51.72 -79.86
N LYS A 307 -12.68 -50.44 -80.28
CA LYS A 307 -13.81 -49.85 -81.02
C LYS A 307 -13.58 -49.76 -82.55
N SER A 308 -12.40 -50.12 -83.07
CA SER A 308 -12.05 -49.95 -84.50
C SER A 308 -11.64 -51.23 -85.25
N GLY A 309 -11.75 -52.41 -84.66
CA GLY A 309 -11.43 -53.68 -85.32
C GLY A 309 -12.41 -54.79 -84.98
N SER A 310 -13.52 -54.86 -85.73
CA SER A 310 -14.54 -55.91 -85.79
C SER A 310 -15.29 -56.29 -84.50
N ASN A 311 -16.62 -56.27 -84.63
CA ASN A 311 -17.65 -57.08 -83.96
C ASN A 311 -17.25 -57.79 -82.67
N ASP A 312 -17.87 -57.44 -81.55
CA ASP A 312 -17.77 -58.24 -80.33
C ASP A 312 -19.06 -58.04 -79.53
N ASP A 313 -20.02 -58.95 -79.64
CA ASP A 313 -20.12 -60.25 -78.95
C ASP A 313 -20.34 -60.10 -77.44
N SER A 314 -21.61 -60.32 -77.10
CA SER A 314 -22.13 -61.02 -75.92
C SER A 314 -21.27 -60.98 -74.64
N GLU A 315 -21.66 -60.06 -73.76
CA GLU A 315 -22.08 -60.30 -72.37
C GLU A 315 -21.60 -61.63 -71.75
N ILE A 316 -20.56 -61.52 -70.91
CA ILE A 316 -20.22 -62.51 -69.90
C ILE A 316 -19.99 -61.76 -68.58
N ASP A 317 -20.95 -61.95 -67.67
CA ASP A 317 -20.89 -61.59 -66.26
C ASP A 317 -19.99 -62.61 -65.55
N ILE A 318 -18.79 -62.19 -65.13
CA ILE A 318 -17.91 -62.96 -64.24
C ILE A 318 -17.60 -62.06 -63.05
N GLN A 319 -18.28 -62.36 -61.94
CA GLN A 319 -17.79 -62.07 -60.60
C GLN A 319 -16.64 -63.02 -60.32
N GLU A 320 -15.42 -62.48 -60.23
CA GLU A 320 -14.33 -63.13 -59.52
C GLU A 320 -13.81 -62.15 -58.47
N ASP A 321 -14.04 -62.56 -57.22
CA ASP A 321 -13.33 -62.09 -56.03
C ASP A 321 -11.83 -62.21 -56.29
N ASP A 322 -11.14 -61.07 -56.34
CA ASP A 322 -9.68 -61.02 -56.21
C ASP A 322 -9.36 -60.18 -54.96
N GLU A 323 -9.30 -60.93 -53.87
CA GLU A 323 -8.62 -60.62 -52.62
C GLU A 323 -7.15 -60.29 -52.93
N SER A 324 -6.87 -59.02 -53.25
CA SER A 324 -5.49 -58.51 -53.27
C SER A 324 -5.20 -57.79 -51.96
N ASP A 325 -4.72 -58.62 -51.05
CA ASP A 325 -3.99 -58.31 -49.84
C ASP A 325 -2.97 -57.19 -50.07
N SER A 326 -3.33 -55.99 -49.62
CA SER A 326 -2.35 -55.05 -49.09
C SER A 326 -2.83 -54.71 -47.69
N GLU A 327 -2.38 -55.50 -46.72
CA GLU A 327 -2.10 -55.00 -45.38
C GLU A 327 -1.50 -53.59 -45.54
N LEU A 328 -2.34 -52.58 -45.33
CA LEU A 328 -1.89 -51.31 -44.82
C LEU A 328 -1.30 -51.64 -43.45
N GLU A 329 -0.04 -52.08 -43.43
CA GLU A 329 0.83 -51.75 -42.32
C GLU A 329 0.78 -50.22 -42.26
N GLU A 330 -0.15 -49.69 -41.46
CA GLU A 330 0.13 -48.54 -40.62
C GLU A 330 1.38 -48.91 -39.82
N ARG A 331 2.54 -48.89 -40.47
CA ARG A 331 3.74 -48.40 -39.82
C ARG A 331 3.35 -47.00 -39.42
N GLN A 332 2.87 -46.89 -38.19
CA GLN A 332 3.12 -45.73 -37.37
C GLN A 332 4.58 -45.36 -37.62
N PHE A 333 4.80 -44.44 -38.55
CA PHE A 333 5.91 -43.52 -38.43
C PHE A 333 5.62 -42.84 -37.10
N SER A 334 6.17 -43.43 -36.05
CA SER A 334 6.42 -42.74 -34.81
C SER A 334 7.06 -41.44 -35.26
N LYS A 335 6.34 -40.33 -35.08
CA LYS A 335 6.89 -39.00 -35.32
C LYS A 335 8.30 -39.03 -34.74
N PRO A 336 9.35 -38.65 -35.50
CA PRO A 336 10.66 -38.56 -34.91
C PRO A 336 10.50 -37.63 -33.72
N ARG A 337 10.67 -38.16 -32.51
CA ARG A 337 10.67 -37.33 -31.32
C ARG A 337 11.79 -36.34 -31.54
N THR A 338 11.45 -35.08 -31.76
CA THR A 338 12.44 -34.00 -31.85
C THR A 338 13.36 -34.11 -30.65
N ALA A 339 14.66 -33.87 -30.82
CA ALA A 339 15.65 -34.00 -29.74
C ALA A 339 15.26 -33.20 -28.48
N MET A 340 14.42 -32.18 -28.64
CA MET A 340 13.79 -31.38 -27.59
C MET A 340 12.86 -32.19 -26.64
N GLU A 341 12.11 -33.18 -27.13
CA GLU A 341 11.21 -34.01 -26.30
C GLU A 341 11.99 -35.00 -25.41
N VAL A 342 13.13 -35.49 -25.90
CA VAL A 342 14.01 -36.40 -25.14
C VAL A 342 14.77 -35.63 -24.06
N LEU A 343 15.23 -34.40 -24.36
CA LEU A 343 15.93 -33.55 -23.38
C LEU A 343 15.02 -33.00 -22.26
N MET A 344 13.71 -32.84 -22.51
CA MET A 344 12.77 -32.36 -21.49
C MET A 344 12.30 -33.44 -20.50
N GLN A 345 12.47 -34.73 -20.80
CA GLN A 345 12.13 -35.82 -19.87
C GLN A 345 13.15 -36.01 -18.74
N ASP A 346 14.41 -35.61 -18.95
CA ASP A 346 15.51 -35.79 -17.99
C ASP A 346 15.84 -34.54 -17.16
N MET A 347 15.00 -33.50 -17.20
CA MET A 347 15.15 -32.33 -16.33
C MET A 347 14.54 -32.60 -14.95
N PRO A 348 15.34 -32.77 -13.87
CA PRO A 348 14.78 -32.79 -12.53
C PRO A 348 14.10 -31.44 -12.26
N LEU A 349 12.87 -31.49 -11.76
CA LEU A 349 12.08 -30.34 -11.30
C LEU A 349 12.94 -29.44 -10.39
N LEU A 350 13.46 -28.35 -10.94
CA LEU A 350 14.06 -27.26 -10.19
C LEU A 350 12.95 -26.58 -9.38
N SER A 351 12.70 -27.14 -8.21
CA SER A 351 11.85 -26.54 -7.19
C SER A 351 12.57 -25.31 -6.61
N TYR A 352 11.90 -24.17 -6.77
CA TYR A 352 11.92 -23.02 -5.87
C TYR A 352 13.29 -22.41 -5.51
N ILE A 353 13.64 -21.32 -6.21
CA ILE A 353 14.46 -20.25 -5.64
C ILE A 353 13.52 -19.07 -5.33
N PRO A 354 13.33 -18.67 -4.06
CA PRO A 354 12.56 -17.48 -3.72
C PRO A 354 13.33 -16.24 -4.14
N ALA A 355 12.72 -15.44 -5.01
CA ALA A 355 13.19 -14.10 -5.36
C ALA A 355 13.18 -13.20 -4.12
N LEU A 356 14.34 -13.02 -3.50
CA LEU A 356 14.62 -11.90 -2.60
C LEU A 356 14.97 -10.68 -3.46
N ILE A 357 13.94 -9.89 -3.76
CA ILE A 357 14.08 -8.56 -4.33
C ILE A 357 14.59 -7.63 -3.21
N CYS A 358 15.74 -7.00 -3.45
CA CYS A 358 16.23 -5.83 -2.71
C CYS A 358 15.49 -4.57 -3.13
#